data_AF-A0A401HZE5-F1
#
_entry.id   AF-A0A401HZE5-F1
#
_cell.length_a   1.000
_cell.length_b   1.000
_cell.length_c   1.000
_cell.angle_alpha   90.00
_cell.angle_beta   90.00
_cell.angle_gamma   90.00
#
_symmetry.space_group_name_H-M   'P 1'
#
loop_
_entity.id
_entity.type
_entity.pdbx_description
1 polymer ?
#
loop_
_entity_poly.entity_id
_entity_poly.type
_entity_poly.pdbx_seq_one_letter_code
_entity_poly.pdbx_strand_id
1 'polypeptide(L)'
;MLRALLTTVAVAVFLSGCGSQPSSSDANADNEPVPAAQSNSPTQNEPSTPPKTQTEIQPADDKEEQEQDVSFESVILFELTDEDLSKPETEIPYYTFGNIGFVTQEEIQGFSNGSYPWRGDSVQAASILTQNLIPEGMSADQVEYKAVPVENQSQADETTVVDMIVPSLGTFTIHLQHPNKAVFSYITKMVWQPESSKALQQLEGSVTLLDLDESWFDKLTSKIPAFGKGNIRYFEQEAVDSFNQGHSVPWGDPRVQAMLAISELVPYDYLQDEAISQQLSDRKEILTTSNGIVFTPQYESFQDRPVVVQVEVPDFGVYTVTLNSGTDSSIAIVQKVEFEAGK
;
A
#
# COMPACT_ATOMS: atom_id res chain seq x y z
N MET A 1 29.59 11.63 -20.74
CA MET A 1 28.47 12.17 -19.93
C MET A 1 27.58 10.96 -19.63
N LEU A 2 27.81 10.13 -18.60
CA LEU A 2 27.91 10.34 -17.15
C LEU A 2 26.64 10.93 -16.51
N ARG A 3 25.64 10.06 -16.30
CA ARG A 3 24.85 9.90 -15.05
C ARG A 3 23.67 8.94 -15.32
N ALA A 4 23.85 7.67 -14.93
CA ALA A 4 22.75 6.76 -14.63
C ALA A 4 23.13 6.09 -13.31
N LEU A 5 22.71 6.69 -12.20
CA LEU A 5 22.72 6.03 -10.91
C LEU A 5 21.47 5.14 -10.89
N LEU A 6 21.66 3.86 -11.16
CA LEU A 6 20.68 2.83 -10.89
C LEU A 6 20.73 2.56 -9.38
N THR A 7 19.78 3.12 -8.62
CA THR A 7 19.62 2.78 -7.21
C THR A 7 18.74 1.55 -7.10
N THR A 8 19.29 0.39 -7.45
CA THR A 8 18.67 -0.90 -7.12
C THR A 8 18.98 -1.21 -5.66
N VAL A 9 18.13 -0.79 -4.73
CA VAL A 9 18.10 -1.39 -3.39
C VAL A 9 17.40 -2.72 -3.53
N ALA A 10 18.17 -3.75 -3.88
CA ALA A 10 17.78 -5.12 -3.64
C ALA A 10 17.75 -5.31 -2.11
N VAL A 11 16.56 -5.44 -1.53
CA VAL A 11 16.44 -6.12 -0.24
C VAL A 11 16.73 -7.58 -0.51
N ALA A 12 18.03 -7.92 -0.44
CA ALA A 12 18.48 -9.28 -0.36
C ALA A 12 18.03 -9.82 1.00
N VAL A 13 16.88 -10.49 1.02
CA VAL A 13 16.49 -11.35 2.14
C VAL A 13 17.45 -12.55 2.11
N PHE A 14 18.62 -12.39 2.74
CA PHE A 14 19.55 -13.48 3.00
C PHE A 14 18.96 -14.36 4.11
N LEU A 15 18.21 -15.39 3.73
CA LEU A 15 17.86 -16.50 4.62
C LEU A 15 18.94 -17.57 4.55
N SER A 16 20.07 -17.31 5.21
CA SER A 16 21.02 -18.35 5.57
C SER A 16 20.65 -18.91 6.94
N GLY A 17 20.20 -20.16 6.97
CA GLY A 17 20.37 -21.05 8.13
C GLY A 17 19.10 -21.47 8.83
N CYS A 18 18.64 -22.69 8.54
CA CYS A 18 18.33 -23.65 9.59
C CYS A 18 18.57 -25.06 9.05
N GLY A 19 19.59 -25.72 9.59
CA GLY A 19 19.91 -27.11 9.28
C GLY A 19 18.78 -28.03 9.70
N SER A 20 18.34 -28.88 8.79
CA SER A 20 17.48 -30.01 9.07
C SER A 20 18.23 -31.04 9.91
N GLN A 21 17.88 -31.17 11.19
CA GLN A 21 18.22 -32.32 12.02
C GLN A 21 16.95 -33.19 12.18
N PRO A 22 16.98 -34.49 11.87
CA PRO A 22 15.82 -35.35 12.01
C PRO A 22 15.54 -35.68 13.48
N SER A 23 14.30 -35.50 13.91
CA SER A 23 13.80 -35.94 15.21
C SER A 23 13.53 -37.45 15.21
N SER A 24 14.29 -38.18 16.00
CA SER A 24 13.94 -39.52 16.46
C SER A 24 13.00 -39.42 17.65
N SER A 25 11.81 -40.01 17.52
CA SER A 25 10.86 -40.23 18.60
C SER A 25 11.33 -41.38 19.50
N ASP A 26 11.46 -41.13 20.80
CA ASP A 26 11.47 -42.17 21.83
C ASP A 26 10.81 -41.65 23.11
N ALA A 27 10.29 -42.63 23.85
CA ALA A 27 9.15 -42.53 24.74
C ALA A 27 9.48 -42.26 26.22
N ASN A 28 8.42 -41.95 26.98
CA ASN A 28 8.19 -42.20 28.42
C ASN A 28 9.05 -41.45 29.45
N ALA A 29 8.39 -40.70 30.33
CA ALA A 29 8.00 -41.14 31.69
C ALA A 29 7.90 -39.95 32.67
N ASP A 30 6.77 -39.89 33.37
CA ASP A 30 6.56 -39.50 34.77
C ASP A 30 7.55 -38.55 35.45
N ASN A 31 7.05 -37.40 35.93
CA ASN A 31 7.18 -37.07 37.34
C ASN A 31 6.21 -35.98 37.82
N GLU A 32 5.69 -36.22 39.02
CA GLU A 32 4.78 -35.43 39.84
C GLU A 32 5.40 -34.14 40.45
N PRO A 33 4.58 -33.24 41.05
CA PRO A 33 4.95 -31.87 41.43
C PRO A 33 5.12 -31.66 42.95
N VAL A 34 6.01 -30.75 43.37
CA VAL A 34 5.98 -30.14 44.74
C VAL A 34 6.79 -28.81 44.79
N PRO A 35 6.70 -27.94 45.83
CA PRO A 35 6.00 -26.66 45.73
C PRO A 35 6.83 -25.43 46.19
N ALA A 36 6.11 -24.30 46.27
CA ALA A 36 6.51 -22.94 46.64
C ALA A 36 7.38 -22.75 47.91
N ALA A 37 8.17 -21.67 47.88
CA ALA A 37 8.57 -20.93 49.08
C ALA A 37 8.47 -19.41 48.84
N GLN A 38 7.58 -18.79 49.61
CA GLN A 38 7.51 -17.35 49.87
C GLN A 38 8.65 -16.95 50.83
N SER A 39 9.17 -15.73 50.73
CA SER A 39 9.66 -15.03 51.92
C SER A 39 9.61 -13.51 51.75
N ASN A 40 9.30 -12.86 52.87
CA ASN A 40 8.75 -11.52 53.03
C ASN A 40 9.82 -10.41 53.18
N SER A 41 9.38 -9.18 52.88
CA SER A 41 9.90 -7.84 53.23
C SER A 41 10.16 -7.66 54.76
N PRO A 42 10.81 -6.58 55.30
CA PRO A 42 10.35 -5.18 55.16
C PRO A 42 11.40 -4.01 55.24
N THR A 43 10.99 -2.89 54.64
CA THR A 43 10.98 -1.49 55.12
C THR A 43 12.11 -0.93 55.98
N GLN A 44 12.71 0.20 55.54
CA GLN A 44 13.06 1.31 56.43
C GLN A 44 12.80 2.67 55.78
N ASN A 45 11.95 3.45 56.46
CA ASN A 45 11.60 4.84 56.20
C ASN A 45 12.70 5.76 56.74
N GLU A 46 13.08 6.79 55.97
CA GLU A 46 13.61 8.05 56.53
C GLU A 46 12.81 9.25 55.98
N PRO A 47 12.37 10.17 56.85
CA PRO A 47 11.69 11.41 56.43
C PRO A 47 12.73 12.50 56.17
N SER A 48 12.93 12.86 54.91
CA SER A 48 13.70 14.06 54.55
C SER A 48 12.79 15.22 54.17
N THR A 49 13.11 16.36 54.76
CA THR A 49 12.41 17.65 54.83
C THR A 49 12.15 18.27 53.45
N PRO A 50 11.03 18.99 53.24
CA PRO A 50 10.76 19.65 51.96
C PRO A 50 11.65 20.88 51.76
N PRO A 51 12.36 21.01 50.62
CA PRO A 51 12.97 22.28 50.25
C PRO A 51 11.89 23.24 49.75
N LYS A 52 11.92 24.45 50.30
CA LYS A 52 11.04 25.57 49.97
C LYS A 52 11.13 25.92 48.49
N THR A 53 9.95 25.99 47.88
CA THR A 53 9.62 26.69 46.65
C THR A 53 10.16 28.12 46.64
N GLN A 54 11.03 28.42 45.68
CA GLN A 54 11.09 29.72 45.01
C GLN A 54 11.18 29.43 43.51
N THR A 55 10.03 29.19 42.90
CA THR A 55 9.89 29.22 41.45
C THR A 55 9.76 30.68 41.06
N GLU A 56 10.88 31.26 40.65
CA GLU A 56 10.92 32.47 39.85
C GLU A 56 10.18 32.17 38.55
N ILE A 57 8.98 32.74 38.40
CA ILE A 57 8.23 32.69 37.14
C ILE A 57 8.98 33.61 36.19
N GLN A 58 9.93 33.04 35.45
CA GLN A 58 10.40 33.65 34.22
C GLN A 58 9.19 33.69 33.26
N PRO A 59 8.93 34.80 32.57
CA PRO A 59 7.96 34.80 31.49
C PRO A 59 8.40 33.72 30.51
N ALA A 60 7.51 32.76 30.24
CA ALA A 60 7.71 31.81 29.17
C ALA A 60 7.97 32.63 27.91
N ASP A 61 9.20 32.54 27.41
CA ASP A 61 9.47 32.84 26.01
C ASP A 61 8.56 31.88 25.24
N ASP A 62 7.42 32.39 24.78
CA ASP A 62 6.55 31.77 23.78
C ASP A 62 7.40 31.60 22.52
N LYS A 63 8.28 30.60 22.53
CA LYS A 63 8.83 30.03 21.32
C LYS A 63 7.64 29.36 20.66
N GLU A 64 7.00 30.08 19.76
CA GLU A 64 6.18 29.50 18.72
C GLU A 64 7.01 28.34 18.13
N GLU A 65 6.68 27.12 18.54
CA GLU A 65 7.15 25.91 17.86
C GLU A 65 6.64 26.06 16.44
N GLN A 66 7.53 26.47 15.53
CA GLN A 66 7.21 26.50 14.12
C GLN A 66 6.94 25.05 13.72
N GLU A 67 5.66 24.69 13.68
CA GLU A 67 5.20 23.42 13.11
C GLU A 67 5.84 23.29 11.74
N GLN A 68 6.82 22.41 11.64
CA GLN A 68 7.55 22.18 10.41
C GLN A 68 6.63 21.41 9.48
N ASP A 69 6.10 22.09 8.47
CA ASP A 69 5.24 21.48 7.47
C ASP A 69 6.03 20.41 6.71
N VAL A 70 5.56 19.16 6.80
CA VAL A 70 6.25 18.00 6.20
C VAL A 70 5.81 17.89 4.74
N SER A 71 6.79 17.90 3.84
CA SER A 71 6.56 17.67 2.41
C SER A 71 6.80 16.19 2.11
N PHE A 72 5.88 15.57 1.38
CA PHE A 72 5.96 14.15 1.03
C PHE A 72 6.55 13.95 -0.38
N GLU A 73 7.23 12.82 -0.58
CA GLU A 73 7.66 12.41 -1.91
C GLU A 73 6.48 11.92 -2.75
N SER A 74 6.66 11.90 -4.08
CA SER A 74 5.65 11.37 -4.99
C SER A 74 5.54 9.85 -4.87
N VAL A 75 4.32 9.34 -5.02
CA VAL A 75 3.92 7.95 -4.86
C VAL A 75 3.43 7.39 -6.18
N ILE A 76 3.91 6.21 -6.59
CA ILE A 76 3.39 5.54 -7.79
C ILE A 76 2.19 4.67 -7.40
N LEU A 77 1.00 5.02 -7.90
CA LEU A 77 -0.24 4.28 -7.64
C LEU A 77 -0.49 3.16 -8.64
N PHE A 78 -0.03 3.34 -9.87
CA PHE A 78 -0.25 2.37 -10.94
C PHE A 78 0.79 2.60 -12.04
N GLU A 79 1.38 1.53 -12.55
CA GLU A 79 2.30 1.57 -13.69
C GLU A 79 2.22 0.26 -14.49
N LEU A 80 2.10 0.40 -15.81
CA LEU A 80 2.25 -0.68 -16.78
C LEU A 80 3.68 -0.68 -17.32
N THR A 81 4.23 -1.87 -17.51
CA THR A 81 5.54 -2.03 -18.13
C THR A 81 5.44 -2.03 -19.65
N ASP A 82 6.57 -1.82 -20.35
CA ASP A 82 6.64 -1.99 -21.81
C ASP A 82 6.20 -3.39 -22.25
N GLU A 83 6.46 -4.42 -21.43
CA GLU A 83 6.01 -5.78 -21.68
C GLU A 83 4.48 -5.86 -21.65
N ASP A 84 3.81 -5.22 -20.68
CA ASP A 84 2.36 -5.17 -20.61
C ASP A 84 1.75 -4.48 -21.82
N LEU A 85 2.32 -3.34 -22.22
CA LEU A 85 1.86 -2.57 -23.37
C LEU A 85 2.08 -3.29 -24.71
N SER A 86 2.97 -4.29 -24.74
CA SER A 86 3.21 -5.12 -25.94
C SER A 86 2.19 -6.25 -26.13
N LYS A 87 1.35 -6.54 -25.12
CA LYS A 87 0.34 -7.61 -25.16
C LYS A 87 -0.85 -7.24 -26.07
N PRO A 88 -1.63 -8.24 -26.53
CA PRO A 88 -2.92 -7.97 -27.17
C PRO A 88 -3.83 -7.13 -26.27
N GLU A 89 -4.66 -6.27 -26.85
CA GLU A 89 -5.50 -5.29 -26.12
C GLU A 89 -6.31 -5.91 -24.97
N THR A 90 -6.84 -7.11 -25.15
CA THR A 90 -7.63 -7.83 -24.12
C THR A 90 -6.80 -8.46 -23.00
N GLU A 91 -5.48 -8.33 -23.06
CA GLU A 91 -4.51 -8.85 -22.09
C GLU A 91 -3.68 -7.72 -21.47
N ILE A 92 -3.98 -6.45 -21.80
CA ILE A 92 -3.40 -5.29 -21.13
C ILE A 92 -4.25 -4.99 -19.89
N PRO A 93 -3.68 -4.93 -18.68
CA PRO A 93 -4.43 -4.52 -17.50
C PRO A 93 -5.02 -3.13 -17.69
N TYR A 94 -6.31 -2.99 -17.39
CA TYR A 94 -7.07 -1.76 -17.63
C TYR A 94 -7.59 -1.21 -16.31
N TYR A 95 -7.16 0.01 -15.97
CA TYR A 95 -7.60 0.71 -14.76
C TYR A 95 -8.93 1.42 -14.98
N THR A 96 -9.91 1.16 -14.12
CA THR A 96 -11.21 1.84 -14.12
C THR A 96 -11.75 1.99 -12.71
N PHE A 97 -11.93 3.22 -12.22
CA PHE A 97 -12.57 3.49 -10.92
C PHE A 97 -11.91 2.75 -9.76
N GLY A 98 -10.57 2.68 -9.74
CA GLY A 98 -9.81 1.94 -8.72
C GLY A 98 -9.68 0.45 -9.01
N ASN A 99 -10.50 -0.08 -9.94
CA ASN A 99 -10.43 -1.46 -10.37
C ASN A 99 -9.36 -1.69 -11.43
N ILE A 100 -8.75 -2.87 -11.37
CA ILE A 100 -7.84 -3.36 -12.40
C ILE A 100 -8.46 -4.62 -13.00
N GLY A 101 -8.85 -4.51 -14.27
CA GLY A 101 -9.48 -5.58 -15.03
C GLY A 101 -8.81 -5.78 -16.37
N PHE A 102 -9.52 -6.47 -17.27
CA PHE A 102 -9.15 -6.61 -18.66
C PHE A 102 -10.36 -6.26 -19.51
N VAL A 103 -10.13 -5.52 -20.59
CA VAL A 103 -11.19 -5.24 -21.54
C VAL A 103 -11.53 -6.48 -22.35
N THR A 104 -12.80 -6.65 -22.63
CA THR A 104 -13.31 -7.74 -23.47
C THR A 104 -13.37 -7.32 -24.94
N GLN A 105 -13.40 -8.29 -25.85
CA GLN A 105 -13.63 -8.02 -27.28
C GLN A 105 -14.97 -7.32 -27.53
N GLU A 106 -15.99 -7.60 -26.72
CA GLU A 106 -17.29 -6.95 -26.81
C GLU A 106 -17.20 -5.46 -26.47
N GLU A 107 -16.47 -5.09 -25.42
CA GLU A 107 -16.25 -3.68 -25.06
C GLU A 107 -15.46 -2.91 -26.11
N ILE A 108 -14.42 -3.53 -26.69
CA ILE A 108 -13.63 -2.95 -27.80
C ILE A 108 -14.53 -2.67 -29.02
N GLN A 109 -15.39 -3.63 -29.38
CA GLN A 109 -16.35 -3.44 -30.46
C GLN A 109 -17.41 -2.38 -30.12
N GLY A 110 -17.89 -2.35 -28.87
CA GLY A 110 -18.81 -1.33 -28.36
C GLY A 110 -18.25 0.08 -28.50
N PHE A 111 -16.97 0.29 -28.17
CA PHE A 111 -16.30 1.57 -28.40
C PHE A 111 -16.24 1.93 -29.89
N SER A 112 -15.85 0.99 -30.74
CA SER A 112 -15.79 1.20 -32.20
C SER A 112 -17.14 1.60 -32.81
N ASN A 113 -18.23 1.20 -32.16
CA ASN A 113 -19.61 1.55 -32.54
C ASN A 113 -20.11 2.87 -31.91
N GLY A 114 -19.28 3.56 -31.12
CA GLY A 114 -19.60 4.84 -30.50
C GLY A 114 -20.31 4.77 -29.14
N SER A 115 -20.35 3.61 -28.48
CA SER A 115 -21.05 3.47 -27.18
C SER A 115 -20.38 4.21 -26.02
N TYR A 116 -19.07 4.50 -26.12
CA TYR A 116 -18.29 5.15 -25.05
C TYR A 116 -17.46 6.32 -25.59
N PRO A 117 -18.10 7.42 -26.02
CA PRO A 117 -17.40 8.52 -26.70
C PRO A 117 -16.32 9.17 -25.83
N TRP A 118 -16.49 9.12 -24.50
CA TRP A 118 -15.54 9.67 -23.54
C TRP A 118 -14.18 8.96 -23.51
N ARG A 119 -14.10 7.72 -24.02
CA ARG A 119 -12.83 6.98 -24.12
C ARG A 119 -11.91 7.48 -25.24
N GLY A 120 -12.39 8.39 -26.10
CA GLY A 120 -11.61 8.99 -27.19
C GLY A 120 -10.94 10.32 -26.86
N ASP A 121 -11.34 10.99 -25.77
CA ASP A 121 -10.69 12.21 -25.28
C ASP A 121 -9.94 11.88 -23.99
N SER A 122 -8.61 12.02 -23.99
CA SER A 122 -7.80 11.55 -22.85
C SER A 122 -8.09 12.31 -21.55
N VAL A 123 -8.49 13.58 -21.60
CA VAL A 123 -8.84 14.36 -20.39
C VAL A 123 -10.17 13.86 -19.82
N GLN A 124 -11.17 13.67 -20.67
CA GLN A 124 -12.45 13.11 -20.26
C GLN A 124 -12.29 11.68 -19.76
N ALA A 125 -11.48 10.86 -20.44
CA ALA A 125 -11.15 9.50 -20.01
C ALA A 125 -10.49 9.52 -18.63
N ALA A 126 -9.48 10.36 -18.40
CA ALA A 126 -8.88 10.53 -17.08
C ALA A 126 -9.94 10.87 -16.03
N SER A 127 -10.77 11.91 -16.28
CA SER A 127 -11.78 12.36 -15.32
C SER A 127 -12.85 11.34 -14.94
N ILE A 128 -13.14 10.40 -15.83
CA ILE A 128 -14.09 9.32 -15.58
C ILE A 128 -13.37 8.17 -14.87
N LEU A 129 -12.24 7.72 -15.42
CA LEU A 129 -11.54 6.54 -14.94
C LEU A 129 -10.96 6.72 -13.53
N THR A 130 -10.70 7.95 -13.07
CA THR A 130 -10.11 8.23 -11.76
C THR A 130 -11.10 8.78 -10.73
N GLN A 131 -12.41 8.60 -10.91
CA GLN A 131 -13.41 9.11 -9.95
C GLN A 131 -13.28 8.53 -8.54
N ASN A 132 -12.72 7.33 -8.39
CA ASN A 132 -12.42 6.72 -7.10
C ASN A 132 -11.36 7.48 -6.29
N LEU A 133 -10.58 8.36 -6.94
CA LEU A 133 -9.57 9.21 -6.29
C LEU A 133 -10.16 10.52 -5.74
N ILE A 134 -11.45 10.74 -5.94
CA ILE A 134 -12.19 11.87 -5.35
C ILE A 134 -12.67 11.43 -3.96
N PRO A 135 -12.29 12.12 -2.87
CA PRO A 135 -12.68 11.76 -1.51
C PRO A 135 -14.20 11.67 -1.34
N GLU A 136 -14.64 10.75 -0.48
CA GLU A 136 -16.04 10.66 -0.10
C GLU A 136 -16.57 11.99 0.45
N GLY A 137 -17.67 12.49 -0.12
CA GLY A 137 -18.25 13.77 0.27
C GLY A 137 -17.73 14.99 -0.50
N MET A 138 -16.66 14.84 -1.30
CA MET A 138 -16.20 15.86 -2.23
C MET A 138 -16.98 15.79 -3.55
N SER A 139 -17.39 16.95 -4.08
CA SER A 139 -18.06 17.04 -5.37
C SER A 139 -17.05 17.12 -6.52
N ALA A 140 -17.36 16.50 -7.65
CA ALA A 140 -16.47 16.42 -8.81
C ALA A 140 -16.11 17.78 -9.43
N ASP A 141 -16.92 18.83 -9.21
CA ASP A 141 -16.64 20.20 -9.65
C ASP A 141 -15.57 20.91 -8.82
N GLN A 142 -15.18 20.34 -7.68
CA GLN A 142 -14.07 20.82 -6.85
C GLN A 142 -12.71 20.28 -7.34
N VAL A 143 -12.72 19.30 -8.24
CA VAL A 143 -11.53 18.66 -8.79
C VAL A 143 -11.19 19.30 -10.14
N GLU A 144 -9.92 19.67 -10.32
CA GLU A 144 -9.46 20.28 -11.55
C GLU A 144 -8.68 19.27 -12.40
N TYR A 145 -8.95 19.22 -13.71
CA TYR A 145 -8.22 18.39 -14.67
C TYR A 145 -7.50 19.28 -15.68
N LYS A 146 -6.18 19.15 -15.80
CA LYS A 146 -5.33 19.94 -16.71
C LYS A 146 -4.57 19.02 -17.65
N ALA A 147 -4.74 19.19 -18.95
CA ALA A 147 -3.85 18.59 -19.93
C ALA A 147 -2.47 19.26 -19.85
N VAL A 148 -1.42 18.44 -19.68
CA VAL A 148 -0.03 18.89 -19.65
C VAL A 148 0.57 18.73 -21.05
N PRO A 149 1.09 19.80 -21.67
CA PRO A 149 1.77 19.69 -22.96
C PRO A 149 3.03 18.82 -22.83
N VAL A 150 3.15 17.77 -23.64
CA VAL A 150 4.36 16.95 -23.69
C VAL A 150 5.20 17.38 -24.88
N GLU A 151 6.35 18.02 -24.63
CA GLU A 151 7.29 18.37 -25.69
C GLU A 151 7.97 17.12 -26.26
N ASN A 152 7.98 16.97 -27.59
CA ASN A 152 8.59 15.87 -28.35
C ASN A 152 8.01 14.47 -28.12
N GLN A 153 6.91 14.16 -28.80
CA GLN A 153 6.57 12.77 -29.09
C GLN A 153 6.60 12.51 -30.59
N SER A 154 7.29 11.45 -30.97
CA SER A 154 7.12 10.87 -32.30
C SER A 154 5.65 10.42 -32.41
N GLN A 155 4.98 10.68 -33.54
CA GLN A 155 3.56 10.42 -33.76
C GLN A 155 3.11 8.94 -33.57
N ALA A 156 4.02 8.03 -33.22
CA ALA A 156 3.74 6.60 -33.09
C ALA A 156 3.09 6.23 -31.74
N ASP A 157 3.35 6.99 -30.66
CA ASP A 157 2.89 6.69 -29.30
C ASP A 157 2.41 7.97 -28.61
N GLU A 158 1.25 8.48 -29.03
CA GLU A 158 0.64 9.68 -28.45
C GLU A 158 0.29 9.42 -26.98
N THR A 159 1.18 9.87 -26.09
CA THR A 159 1.00 9.86 -24.65
C THR A 159 0.43 11.20 -24.23
N THR A 160 -0.80 11.19 -23.71
CA THR A 160 -1.39 12.36 -23.07
C THR A 160 -1.06 12.33 -21.58
N VAL A 161 -0.65 13.46 -21.02
CA VAL A 161 -0.48 13.62 -19.57
C VAL A 161 -1.57 14.56 -19.05
N VAL A 162 -2.25 14.14 -17.99
CA VAL A 162 -3.32 14.90 -17.34
C VAL A 162 -2.99 15.01 -15.85
N ASP A 163 -2.94 16.24 -15.34
CA ASP A 163 -2.89 16.48 -13.90
C ASP A 163 -4.32 16.60 -13.37
N MET A 164 -4.68 15.74 -12.42
CA MET A 164 -5.89 15.81 -11.61
C MET A 164 -5.53 16.41 -10.25
N ILE A 165 -6.06 17.58 -9.94
CA ILE A 165 -5.78 18.29 -8.68
C ILE A 165 -6.98 18.13 -7.77
N VAL A 166 -6.76 17.45 -6.64
CA VAL A 166 -7.76 17.22 -5.60
C VAL A 166 -7.41 18.07 -4.39
N PRO A 167 -8.27 19.05 -4.01
CA PRO A 167 -8.03 19.90 -2.85
C PRO A 167 -7.69 19.10 -1.61
N SER A 168 -6.68 19.56 -0.86
CA SER A 168 -6.17 18.94 0.38
C SER A 168 -5.50 17.58 0.25
N LEU A 169 -5.79 16.82 -0.82
CA LEU A 169 -5.22 15.49 -1.04
C LEU A 169 -3.91 15.53 -1.84
N GLY A 170 -3.85 16.33 -2.92
CA GLY A 170 -2.68 16.36 -3.79
C GLY A 170 -2.96 16.49 -5.28
N THR A 171 -1.92 16.25 -6.06
CA THR A 171 -2.00 16.18 -7.52
C THR A 171 -1.73 14.76 -7.98
N PHE A 172 -2.57 14.24 -8.87
CA PHE A 172 -2.36 12.98 -9.57
C PHE A 172 -1.95 13.27 -11.00
N THR A 173 -0.73 12.88 -11.38
CA THR A 173 -0.28 12.93 -12.76
C THR A 173 -0.61 11.60 -13.43
N ILE A 174 -1.49 11.65 -14.42
CA ILE A 174 -2.08 10.51 -15.11
C ILE A 174 -1.56 10.47 -16.54
N HIS A 175 -0.86 9.40 -16.89
CA HIS A 175 -0.35 9.15 -18.24
C HIS A 175 -1.30 8.23 -18.98
N LEU A 176 -1.78 8.67 -20.14
CA LEU A 176 -2.68 7.93 -21.01
C LEU A 176 -1.99 7.63 -22.34
N GLN A 177 -2.12 6.40 -22.85
CA GLN A 177 -1.55 5.98 -24.14
C GLN A 177 -2.53 5.11 -24.94
N HIS A 178 -2.28 4.97 -26.24
CA HIS A 178 -2.99 4.04 -27.13
C HIS A 178 -2.08 2.86 -27.51
N PRO A 179 -1.82 1.92 -26.58
CA PRO A 179 -0.88 0.82 -26.84
C PRO A 179 -1.31 0.01 -28.07
N ASN A 180 -0.37 -0.34 -28.95
CA ASN A 180 -0.62 -1.14 -30.16
C ASN A 180 -1.74 -0.58 -31.06
N LYS A 181 -1.94 0.74 -31.09
CA LYS A 181 -3.07 1.39 -31.79
C LYS A 181 -4.44 0.98 -31.25
N ALA A 182 -4.50 0.69 -29.94
CA ALA A 182 -5.74 0.44 -29.22
C ALA A 182 -6.76 1.55 -29.51
N VAL A 183 -8.02 1.14 -29.60
CA VAL A 183 -9.09 2.03 -30.04
C VAL A 183 -9.40 3.11 -29.00
N PHE A 184 -9.08 2.89 -27.73
CA PHE A 184 -9.20 3.88 -26.66
C PHE A 184 -7.91 4.00 -25.83
N SER A 185 -7.83 5.08 -25.04
CA SER A 185 -6.68 5.34 -24.18
C SER A 185 -6.67 4.42 -22.94
N TYR A 186 -5.48 3.97 -22.56
CA TYR A 186 -5.18 3.24 -21.34
C TYR A 186 -4.47 4.20 -20.38
N ILE A 187 -4.88 4.23 -19.11
CA ILE A 187 -4.00 4.75 -18.07
C ILE A 187 -2.81 3.79 -18.00
N THR A 188 -1.61 4.31 -18.21
CA THR A 188 -0.35 3.55 -18.22
C THR A 188 0.52 3.83 -17.02
N LYS A 189 0.38 5.03 -16.44
CA LYS A 189 1.04 5.41 -15.20
C LYS A 189 0.19 6.42 -14.44
N MET A 190 0.16 6.29 -13.12
CA MET A 190 -0.46 7.24 -12.21
C MET A 190 0.49 7.49 -11.05
N VAL A 191 0.83 8.77 -10.86
CA VAL A 191 1.69 9.23 -9.77
C VAL A 191 0.90 10.20 -8.92
N TRP A 192 0.81 9.96 -7.62
CA TRP A 192 0.22 10.86 -6.65
C TRP A 192 1.33 11.66 -5.97
N GLN A 193 1.26 12.97 -6.03
CA GLN A 193 2.03 13.88 -5.19
C GLN A 193 1.12 14.34 -4.05
N PRO A 194 1.27 13.81 -2.82
CA PRO A 194 0.48 14.26 -1.69
C PRO A 194 0.73 15.74 -1.41
N GLU A 195 -0.31 16.43 -0.95
CA GLU A 195 -0.17 17.77 -0.38
C GLU A 195 0.50 17.72 1.00
N SER A 196 0.82 18.88 1.56
CA SER A 196 1.48 18.96 2.87
C SER A 196 0.64 18.33 4.01
N SER A 197 1.29 17.93 5.11
CA SER A 197 0.61 17.27 6.24
C SER A 197 -0.56 18.10 6.77
N LYS A 198 -0.38 19.42 6.84
CA LYS A 198 -1.42 20.37 7.25
C LYS A 198 -2.61 20.41 6.30
N ALA A 199 -2.38 20.26 5.00
CA ALA A 199 -3.46 20.22 4.02
C ALA A 199 -4.20 18.88 4.11
N LEU A 200 -3.48 17.75 4.26
CA LEU A 200 -4.08 16.44 4.45
C LEU A 200 -5.00 16.40 5.69
N GLN A 201 -4.64 17.04 6.79
CA GLN A 201 -5.51 17.14 7.99
C GLN A 201 -6.87 17.82 7.72
N GLN A 202 -7.00 18.58 6.62
CA GLN A 202 -8.26 19.21 6.21
C GLN A 202 -9.07 18.34 5.25
N LEU A 203 -8.53 17.19 4.83
CA LEU A 203 -9.24 16.25 3.98
C LEU A 203 -10.41 15.64 4.75
N GLU A 204 -11.60 15.72 4.18
CA GLU A 204 -12.77 15.02 4.68
C GLU A 204 -13.03 13.77 3.82
N GLY A 205 -13.31 12.65 4.48
CA GLY A 205 -13.64 11.39 3.81
C GLY A 205 -12.43 10.51 3.49
N SER A 206 -12.72 9.35 2.91
CA SER A 206 -11.72 8.38 2.47
C SER A 206 -11.60 8.39 0.94
N VAL A 207 -10.49 7.87 0.43
CA VAL A 207 -10.21 7.69 -0.99
C VAL A 207 -9.88 6.24 -1.25
N THR A 208 -10.45 5.64 -2.29
CA THR A 208 -10.10 4.29 -2.72
C THR A 208 -8.96 4.37 -3.72
N LEU A 209 -7.76 3.94 -3.33
CA LEU A 209 -6.58 3.94 -4.20
C LEU A 209 -6.55 2.74 -5.14
N LEU A 210 -7.04 1.59 -4.66
CA LEU A 210 -7.10 0.32 -5.38
C LEU A 210 -8.32 -0.49 -4.91
N ASP A 211 -9.01 -1.16 -5.83
CA ASP A 211 -10.15 -2.05 -5.55
C ASP A 211 -10.31 -3.14 -6.63
N LEU A 212 -9.65 -4.28 -6.44
CA LEU A 212 -9.81 -5.45 -7.29
C LEU A 212 -11.20 -6.08 -7.10
N ASP A 213 -11.83 -6.40 -8.23
CA ASP A 213 -13.14 -7.04 -8.27
C ASP A 213 -13.09 -8.38 -7.51
N GLU A 214 -14.06 -8.62 -6.63
CA GLU A 214 -14.13 -9.84 -5.82
C GLU A 214 -14.10 -11.14 -6.66
N SER A 215 -14.64 -11.11 -7.88
CA SER A 215 -14.63 -12.27 -8.80
C SER A 215 -13.23 -12.67 -9.28
N TRP A 216 -12.20 -11.83 -9.07
CA TRP A 216 -10.82 -12.27 -9.25
C TRP A 216 -10.45 -13.40 -8.31
N PHE A 217 -10.98 -13.41 -7.09
CA PHE A 217 -10.63 -14.36 -6.04
C PHE A 217 -11.32 -15.72 -6.21
N ASP A 218 -12.25 -15.83 -7.16
CA ASP A 218 -12.78 -17.12 -7.65
C ASP A 218 -11.80 -17.85 -8.60
N LYS A 219 -10.65 -17.24 -8.92
CA LYS A 219 -9.63 -17.80 -9.82
C LYS A 219 -8.49 -18.45 -9.04
N LEU A 220 -7.57 -19.09 -9.78
CA LEU A 220 -6.29 -19.53 -9.22
C LEU A 220 -5.45 -18.32 -8.83
N THR A 221 -4.68 -18.44 -7.75
CA THR A 221 -3.82 -17.40 -7.18
C THR A 221 -2.87 -16.81 -8.22
N SER A 222 -2.32 -17.65 -9.10
CA SER A 222 -1.42 -17.23 -10.19
C SER A 222 -2.10 -16.39 -11.29
N LYS A 223 -3.42 -16.31 -11.28
CA LYS A 223 -4.24 -15.56 -12.25
C LYS A 223 -4.80 -14.26 -11.68
N ILE A 224 -4.59 -14.00 -10.40
CA ILE A 224 -5.04 -12.78 -9.74
C ILE A 224 -3.95 -11.71 -9.93
N PRO A 225 -4.28 -10.51 -10.42
CA PRO A 225 -3.34 -9.41 -10.43
C PRO A 225 -2.98 -9.06 -8.98
N ALA A 226 -1.70 -9.06 -8.67
CA ALA A 226 -1.17 -8.65 -7.38
C ALA A 226 -0.55 -7.26 -7.52
N PHE A 227 -1.04 -6.33 -6.70
CA PHE A 227 -0.46 -5.00 -6.61
C PHE A 227 0.69 -5.00 -5.60
N GLY A 228 1.86 -4.55 -6.05
CA GLY A 228 3.02 -4.45 -5.19
C GLY A 228 4.02 -3.47 -5.76
N LYS A 229 4.39 -2.48 -4.95
CA LYS A 229 5.32 -1.42 -5.30
C LYS A 229 4.94 -0.62 -6.55
N GLY A 230 3.68 -0.17 -6.62
CA GLY A 230 3.15 0.59 -7.76
C GLY A 230 2.98 -0.22 -9.06
N ASN A 231 3.36 -1.50 -9.07
CA ASN A 231 3.34 -2.36 -10.25
C ASN A 231 2.28 -3.45 -10.11
N ILE A 232 1.70 -3.85 -11.25
CA ILE A 232 0.90 -5.07 -11.34
C ILE A 232 1.82 -6.24 -11.64
N ARG A 233 1.68 -7.31 -10.87
CA ARG A 233 2.42 -8.56 -11.07
C ARG A 233 1.49 -9.75 -10.91
N TYR A 234 1.95 -10.90 -11.38
CA TYR A 234 1.28 -12.18 -11.14
C TYR A 234 2.22 -13.09 -10.38
N PHE A 235 1.68 -13.90 -9.48
CA PHE A 235 2.47 -14.97 -8.87
C PHE A 235 2.74 -16.05 -9.91
N GLU A 236 4.00 -16.46 -10.05
CA GLU A 236 4.35 -17.66 -10.81
C GLU A 236 3.71 -18.89 -10.14
N GLN A 237 3.23 -19.85 -10.94
CA GLN A 237 2.60 -21.05 -10.37
C GLN A 237 3.57 -21.82 -9.48
N GLU A 238 4.85 -21.88 -9.86
CA GLU A 238 5.91 -22.50 -9.06
C GLU A 238 6.07 -21.83 -7.68
N ALA A 239 5.89 -20.51 -7.61
CA ALA A 239 5.94 -19.76 -6.36
C ALA A 239 4.71 -20.07 -5.47
N VAL A 240 3.53 -20.20 -6.08
CA VAL A 240 2.30 -20.63 -5.39
C VAL A 240 2.46 -22.05 -4.84
N ASP A 241 2.94 -22.99 -5.66
CA ASP A 241 3.15 -24.38 -5.27
C ASP A 241 4.19 -24.49 -4.14
N SER A 242 5.27 -23.72 -4.22
CA SER A 242 6.30 -23.64 -3.17
C SER A 242 5.74 -23.09 -1.85
N PHE A 243 4.87 -22.07 -1.91
CA PHE A 243 4.18 -21.56 -0.72
C PHE A 243 3.26 -22.63 -0.11
N ASN A 244 2.48 -23.32 -0.94
CA ASN A 244 1.57 -24.39 -0.50
C ASN A 244 2.31 -25.57 0.13
N GLN A 245 3.59 -25.79 -0.21
CA GLN A 245 4.48 -26.77 0.42
C GLN A 245 5.13 -26.27 1.73
N GLY A 246 4.84 -25.03 2.15
CA GLY A 246 5.34 -24.44 3.39
C GLY A 246 6.74 -23.82 3.29
N HIS A 247 7.25 -23.59 2.08
CA HIS A 247 8.61 -23.06 1.90
C HIS A 247 8.68 -21.51 2.01
N SER A 248 7.56 -20.81 1.88
CA SER A 248 7.51 -19.34 1.83
C SER A 248 6.79 -18.77 3.06
N VAL A 249 7.56 -18.40 4.09
CA VAL A 249 7.03 -17.95 5.40
C VAL A 249 6.41 -16.55 5.40
N PRO A 250 6.91 -15.52 4.67
CA PRO A 250 6.41 -14.16 4.84
C PRO A 250 5.14 -13.85 4.04
N TRP A 251 4.76 -14.67 3.06
CA TRP A 251 3.61 -14.38 2.18
C TRP A 251 2.25 -14.74 2.79
N GLY A 252 2.25 -15.51 3.88
CA GLY A 252 1.05 -15.91 4.58
C GLY A 252 0.59 -14.89 5.64
N ASP A 253 1.49 -14.01 6.11
CA ASP A 253 1.15 -13.01 7.13
C ASP A 253 0.50 -11.79 6.45
N PRO A 254 -0.80 -11.50 6.72
CA PRO A 254 -1.50 -10.36 6.17
C PRO A 254 -0.84 -9.02 6.51
N ARG A 255 -0.17 -8.89 7.66
CA ARG A 255 0.49 -7.64 8.05
C ARG A 255 1.72 -7.36 7.19
N VAL A 256 2.49 -8.41 6.90
CA VAL A 256 3.61 -8.32 5.98
C VAL A 256 3.11 -7.95 4.57
N GLN A 257 2.03 -8.58 4.11
CA GLN A 257 1.46 -8.25 2.80
C GLN A 257 0.89 -6.85 2.74
N ALA A 258 0.17 -6.40 3.78
CA ALA A 258 -0.31 -5.03 3.89
C ALA A 258 0.86 -4.04 3.83
N MET A 259 1.95 -4.28 4.58
CA MET A 259 3.12 -3.41 4.55
C MET A 259 3.79 -3.39 3.17
N LEU A 260 4.00 -4.55 2.55
CA LEU A 260 4.58 -4.61 1.20
C LEU A 260 3.71 -3.88 0.18
N ALA A 261 2.39 -4.01 0.29
CA ALA A 261 1.42 -3.37 -0.59
C ALA A 261 1.48 -1.85 -0.52
N ILE A 262 1.48 -1.30 0.70
CA ILE A 262 1.45 0.14 0.89
C ILE A 262 2.84 0.76 0.99
N SER A 263 3.92 -0.02 0.91
CA SER A 263 5.28 0.49 1.15
C SER A 263 5.67 1.66 0.25
N GLU A 264 5.19 1.73 -1.00
CA GLU A 264 5.44 2.91 -1.86
C GLU A 264 4.48 4.07 -1.58
N LEU A 265 3.40 3.84 -0.81
CA LEU A 265 2.44 4.86 -0.37
C LEU A 265 2.86 5.52 0.95
N VAL A 266 3.79 4.91 1.69
CA VAL A 266 4.27 5.44 2.98
C VAL A 266 5.49 6.34 2.72
N PRO A 267 5.56 7.54 3.31
CA PRO A 267 6.72 8.41 3.17
C PRO A 267 8.02 7.71 3.60
N TYR A 268 9.10 7.93 2.86
CA TYR A 268 10.36 7.19 2.98
C TYR A 268 10.96 7.21 4.40
N ASP A 269 10.80 8.33 5.12
CA ASP A 269 11.33 8.47 6.49
C ASP A 269 10.76 7.44 7.46
N TYR A 270 9.50 7.00 7.27
CA TYR A 270 8.90 5.96 8.11
C TYR A 270 9.37 4.54 7.74
N LEU A 271 9.96 4.35 6.56
CA LEU A 271 10.41 3.06 6.04
C LEU A 271 11.86 2.71 6.41
N GLN A 272 12.64 3.64 6.96
CA GLN A 272 14.06 3.43 7.32
C GLN A 272 14.28 2.56 8.58
N ASP A 273 13.26 1.82 9.03
CA ASP A 273 13.38 0.92 10.18
C ASP A 273 14.10 -0.39 9.80
N GLU A 274 15.40 -0.47 10.10
CA GLU A 274 16.22 -1.67 9.86
C GLU A 274 15.67 -2.93 10.58
N ALA A 275 14.90 -2.75 11.65
CA ALA A 275 14.30 -3.82 12.43
C ALA A 275 12.89 -4.21 11.96
N ILE A 276 12.33 -3.54 10.94
CA ILE A 276 10.93 -3.75 10.52
C ILE A 276 10.63 -5.21 10.14
N SER A 277 11.57 -5.90 9.50
CA SER A 277 11.40 -7.32 9.16
C SER A 277 11.28 -8.20 10.41
N GLN A 278 12.06 -7.89 11.45
CA GLN A 278 12.01 -8.61 12.72
C GLN A 278 10.72 -8.26 13.49
N GLN A 279 10.29 -7.00 13.45
CA GLN A 279 9.06 -6.55 14.08
C GLN A 279 7.83 -7.18 13.43
N LEU A 280 7.75 -7.22 12.10
CA LEU A 280 6.64 -7.86 11.38
C LEU A 280 6.52 -9.36 11.66
N SER A 281 7.62 -10.02 12.04
CA SER A 281 7.60 -11.42 12.47
C SER A 281 7.01 -11.63 13.88
N ASP A 282 6.90 -10.58 14.68
CA ASP A 282 6.31 -10.62 16.01
C ASP A 282 4.78 -10.80 15.88
N ARG A 283 4.22 -11.84 16.49
CA ARG A 283 2.80 -12.20 16.37
C ARG A 283 1.90 -11.42 17.34
N LYS A 284 2.29 -10.19 17.69
CA LYS A 284 1.45 -9.30 18.50
C LYS A 284 0.18 -8.94 17.75
N GLU A 285 -0.90 -8.79 18.52
CA GLU A 285 -2.19 -8.31 18.00
C GLU A 285 -2.03 -6.92 17.38
N ILE A 286 -1.31 -6.00 18.03
CA ILE A 286 -0.96 -4.69 17.45
C ILE A 286 0.55 -4.63 17.29
N LEU A 287 1.00 -4.22 16.10
CA LEU A 287 2.42 -4.01 15.83
C LEU A 287 2.69 -2.52 15.67
N THR A 288 3.69 -2.01 16.38
CA THR A 288 4.18 -0.63 16.22
C THR A 288 5.64 -0.67 15.81
N THR A 289 6.00 -0.02 14.71
CA THR A 289 7.39 0.09 14.26
C THR A 289 8.16 1.11 15.09
N SER A 290 9.49 1.13 14.98
CA SER A 290 10.30 2.12 15.69
C SER A 290 10.04 3.56 15.21
N ASN A 291 9.56 3.71 13.98
CA ASN A 291 9.13 4.99 13.41
C ASN A 291 7.64 5.31 13.68
N GLY A 292 6.96 4.50 14.51
CA GLY A 292 5.60 4.79 14.96
C GLY A 292 4.48 4.34 14.03
N ILE A 293 4.76 3.61 12.93
CA ILE A 293 3.70 3.03 12.10
C ILE A 293 2.98 1.95 12.92
N VAL A 294 1.65 2.03 13.01
CA VAL A 294 0.84 1.06 13.75
C VAL A 294 0.05 0.18 12.79
N PHE A 295 0.19 -1.14 12.92
CA PHE A 295 -0.60 -2.14 12.21
C PHE A 295 -1.62 -2.75 13.16
N THR A 296 -2.90 -2.59 12.81
CA THR A 296 -4.04 -3.14 13.57
C THR A 296 -4.81 -4.13 12.69
N PRO A 297 -4.59 -5.45 12.85
CA PRO A 297 -5.36 -6.48 12.19
C PRO A 297 -6.81 -6.48 12.68
N GLN A 298 -7.75 -6.57 11.75
CA GLN A 298 -9.20 -6.63 12.01
C GLN A 298 -9.73 -8.00 11.59
N TYR A 299 -9.24 -9.07 12.22
CA TYR A 299 -9.65 -10.45 11.95
C TYR A 299 -9.52 -11.34 13.19
N GLU A 300 -10.35 -12.38 13.28
CA GLU A 300 -10.29 -13.36 14.37
C GLU A 300 -9.27 -14.47 14.08
N SER A 301 -9.14 -14.87 12.81
CA SER A 301 -8.17 -15.88 12.36
C SER A 301 -7.48 -15.47 11.05
N PHE A 302 -6.21 -15.88 10.91
CA PHE A 302 -5.45 -15.72 9.67
C PHE A 302 -6.03 -16.50 8.48
N GLN A 303 -6.93 -17.45 8.75
CA GLN A 303 -7.61 -18.24 7.72
C GLN A 303 -8.91 -17.59 7.24
N ASP A 304 -9.43 -16.60 7.97
CA ASP A 304 -10.64 -15.89 7.56
C ASP A 304 -10.29 -15.00 6.39
N ARG A 305 -11.05 -15.08 5.29
CA ARG A 305 -10.86 -14.25 4.11
C ARG A 305 -12.20 -13.58 3.76
N PRO A 306 -12.20 -12.29 3.40
CA PRO A 306 -11.05 -11.38 3.38
C PRO A 306 -10.51 -11.03 4.78
N VAL A 307 -9.24 -10.62 4.84
CA VAL A 307 -8.58 -10.05 6.01
C VAL A 307 -8.46 -8.55 5.85
N VAL A 308 -8.73 -7.78 6.89
CA VAL A 308 -8.49 -6.34 6.91
C VAL A 308 -7.33 -6.00 7.85
N VAL A 309 -6.42 -5.14 7.40
CA VAL A 309 -5.34 -4.57 8.22
C VAL A 309 -5.42 -3.05 8.10
N GLN A 310 -5.58 -2.37 9.23
CA GLN A 310 -5.40 -0.92 9.30
C GLN A 310 -3.92 -0.60 9.53
N VAL A 311 -3.39 0.36 8.78
CA VAL A 311 -2.02 0.84 8.91
C VAL A 311 -2.03 2.35 9.11
N GLU A 312 -1.73 2.78 10.33
CA GLU A 312 -1.65 4.18 10.73
C GLU A 312 -0.21 4.66 10.56
N VAL A 313 -0.04 5.68 9.72
CA VAL A 313 1.24 6.37 9.48
C VAL A 313 1.17 7.73 10.19
N PRO A 314 2.06 8.00 11.16
CA PRO A 314 2.06 9.24 11.91
C PRO A 314 2.06 10.46 10.99
N ASP A 315 1.31 11.50 11.36
CA ASP A 315 1.23 12.79 10.64
C ASP A 315 0.80 12.71 9.16
N PHE A 316 0.36 11.53 8.71
CA PHE A 316 -0.02 11.26 7.32
C PHE A 316 -1.47 10.76 7.23
N GLY A 317 -1.76 9.60 7.82
CA GLY A 317 -3.12 9.05 7.83
C GLY A 317 -3.19 7.54 8.02
N VAL A 318 -4.37 7.01 7.75
CA VAL A 318 -4.71 5.60 7.96
C VAL A 318 -5.01 4.96 6.62
N TYR A 319 -4.30 3.87 6.34
CA TYR A 319 -4.62 2.96 5.26
C TYR A 319 -5.49 1.82 5.77
N THR A 320 -6.58 1.51 5.07
CA THR A 320 -7.33 0.26 5.28
C THR A 320 -7.03 -0.67 4.12
N VAL A 321 -6.32 -1.77 4.41
CA VAL A 321 -5.88 -2.75 3.41
C VAL A 321 -6.70 -4.02 3.57
N THR A 322 -7.53 -4.32 2.56
CA THR A 322 -8.28 -5.57 2.46
C THR A 322 -7.49 -6.56 1.62
N LEU A 323 -7.22 -7.73 2.19
CA LEU A 323 -6.45 -8.81 1.61
C LEU A 323 -7.35 -10.03 1.42
N ASN A 324 -7.26 -10.68 0.28
CA ASN A 324 -8.01 -11.88 -0.03
C ASN A 324 -7.08 -12.92 -0.68
N SER A 325 -7.57 -14.11 -1.03
CA SER A 325 -6.73 -15.17 -1.58
C SER A 325 -7.43 -15.92 -2.70
N GLY A 326 -6.66 -16.50 -3.61
CA GLY A 326 -7.21 -17.34 -4.67
C GLY A 326 -7.74 -18.68 -4.16
N THR A 327 -8.33 -19.44 -5.07
CA THR A 327 -8.98 -20.73 -4.75
C THR A 327 -8.03 -21.87 -4.38
N ASP A 328 -6.74 -21.73 -4.69
CA ASP A 328 -5.73 -22.79 -4.58
C ASP A 328 -4.59 -22.49 -3.59
N SER A 329 -4.62 -21.32 -2.93
CA SER A 329 -3.58 -20.92 -2.00
C SER A 329 -4.09 -19.94 -0.96
N SER A 330 -3.43 -19.90 0.21
CA SER A 330 -3.70 -18.90 1.25
C SER A 330 -2.79 -17.68 1.19
N ILE A 331 -2.03 -17.50 0.09
CA ILE A 331 -1.28 -16.26 -0.17
C ILE A 331 -2.26 -15.08 -0.11
N ALA A 332 -1.94 -14.12 0.75
CA ALA A 332 -2.72 -12.89 0.86
C ALA A 332 -2.35 -11.94 -0.30
N ILE A 333 -3.35 -11.55 -1.06
CA ILE A 333 -3.25 -10.61 -2.18
C ILE A 333 -4.12 -9.40 -1.86
N VAL A 334 -3.62 -8.21 -2.15
CA VAL A 334 -4.35 -6.96 -1.95
C VAL A 334 -5.58 -6.93 -2.83
N GLN A 335 -6.75 -6.94 -2.21
CA GLN A 335 -8.02 -6.67 -2.87
C GLN A 335 -8.25 -5.16 -2.91
N LYS A 336 -8.23 -4.49 -1.76
CA LYS A 336 -8.60 -3.07 -1.65
C LYS A 336 -7.59 -2.29 -0.81
N VAL A 337 -7.32 -1.05 -1.21
CA VAL A 337 -6.58 -0.06 -0.41
C VAL A 337 -7.39 1.23 -0.35
N GLU A 338 -7.80 1.59 0.85
CA GLU A 338 -8.44 2.88 1.14
C GLU A 338 -7.49 3.74 1.98
N PHE A 339 -7.54 5.05 1.78
CA PHE A 339 -6.77 6.04 2.52
C PHE A 339 -7.69 7.08 3.14
N GLU A 340 -7.51 7.34 4.43
CA GLU A 340 -8.12 8.46 5.16
C GLU A 340 -6.99 9.30 5.78
N ALA A 341 -7.03 10.62 5.61
CA ALA A 341 -6.00 11.47 6.19
C ALA A 341 -6.09 11.51 7.72
N GLY A 342 -4.93 11.65 8.38
CA GLY A 342 -4.84 11.74 9.83
C GLY A 342 -5.38 13.09 10.32
N LYS A 343 -6.14 13.07 11.43
CA LYS A 343 -6.69 14.28 12.07
C LYS A 343 -5.82 14.82 13.18
#